data_AF-A0A4Q0AHM0-F1
#
_entry.id   AF-A0A4Q0AHM0-F1
#
_cell.length_a   1.000
_cell.length_b   1.000
_cell.length_c   1.000
_cell.angle_alpha   90.00
_cell.angle_beta   90.00
_cell.angle_gamma   90.00
#
_symmetry.space_group_name_H-M   'P 1'
#
loop_
_entity.id
_entity.type
_entity.pdbx_description
1 polymer ?
#
loop_
_entity_poly.entity_id
_entity_poly.type
_entity_poly.pdbx_seq_one_letter_code
_entity_poly.pdbx_strand_id
1 'polypeptide(L)'
;MSETTQGGTAAQKVLSVRTSEDTRAQLEVLAQLNQRSVTEETRIALEYWVEKSKSDPAVRQRAEQVRAEIEREAETKRNAILAVLGTDDVNGVSSTIKPVTRAPKQATTA
;
A
#
# COMPACT_ATOMS: atom_id res chain seq x y z
N MET A 1 -23.97 -15.41 20.74
CA MET A 1 -24.19 -15.81 19.34
C MET A 1 -23.38 -14.84 18.49
N SER A 2 -22.27 -15.31 17.93
CA SER A 2 -21.38 -14.46 17.12
C SER A 2 -21.98 -14.35 15.72
N GLU A 3 -22.57 -13.20 15.40
CA GLU A 3 -22.97 -12.90 14.03
C GLU A 3 -21.72 -12.50 13.24
N THR A 4 -21.14 -13.48 12.55
CA THR A 4 -20.30 -13.22 11.39
C THR A 4 -21.20 -12.67 10.30
N THR A 5 -21.27 -11.34 10.15
CA THR A 5 -21.97 -10.70 9.03
C THR A 5 -21.27 -11.06 7.73
N GLN A 6 -21.80 -12.12 7.13
CA GLN A 6 -21.38 -12.73 5.89
C GLN A 6 -21.81 -11.84 4.72
N GLY A 7 -20.80 -11.31 4.00
CA GLY A 7 -20.86 -10.93 2.59
C GLY A 7 -22.11 -10.20 2.11
N GLY A 8 -22.18 -8.89 2.34
CA GLY A 8 -23.05 -8.04 1.52
C GLY A 8 -22.68 -8.25 0.05
N THR A 9 -23.65 -8.59 -0.78
CA THR A 9 -23.56 -8.58 -2.25
C THR A 9 -22.73 -7.36 -2.66
N ALA A 10 -21.52 -7.57 -3.18
CA ALA A 10 -20.57 -6.49 -3.40
C ALA A 10 -21.24 -5.40 -4.24
N ALA A 11 -21.61 -4.29 -3.61
CA ALA A 11 -22.28 -3.19 -4.28
C ALA A 11 -21.35 -2.73 -5.41
N GLN A 12 -21.80 -2.89 -6.65
CA GLN A 12 -21.01 -2.51 -7.81
C GLN A 12 -20.78 -0.99 -7.73
N LYS A 13 -19.52 -0.60 -7.56
CA LYS A 13 -19.15 0.81 -7.52
C LYS A 13 -19.12 1.36 -8.94
N VAL A 14 -19.80 2.48 -9.15
CA VAL A 14 -19.78 3.19 -10.44
C VAL A 14 -18.39 3.77 -10.66
N LEU A 15 -17.85 3.55 -11.87
CA LEU A 15 -16.58 4.10 -12.31
C LEU A 15 -16.81 4.95 -13.55
N SER A 16 -16.45 6.23 -13.48
CA SER A 16 -16.44 7.12 -14.65
C SER A 16 -15.05 7.08 -15.30
N VAL A 17 -14.97 6.58 -16.53
CA VAL A 17 -13.72 6.47 -17.29
C VAL A 17 -13.76 7.42 -18.49
N ARG A 18 -12.73 8.23 -18.67
CA ARG A 18 -12.54 9.03 -19.89
C ARG A 18 -11.76 8.20 -20.90
N THR A 19 -12.30 8.04 -22.11
CA THR A 19 -11.65 7.31 -23.22
C THR A 19 -11.46 8.24 -24.40
N SER A 20 -10.58 7.87 -25.33
CA SER A 20 -10.56 8.48 -26.66
C SER A 20 -11.80 8.05 -27.45
N GLU A 21 -12.14 8.82 -28.49
CA GLU A 21 -13.22 8.50 -29.43
C GLU A 21 -12.96 7.17 -30.15
N ASP A 22 -11.71 6.92 -30.53
CA ASP A 22 -11.32 5.68 -31.20
C ASP A 22 -11.56 4.43 -30.32
N THR A 23 -11.13 4.46 -29.05
CA THR A 23 -11.38 3.36 -28.11
C THR A 23 -12.87 3.16 -27.85
N ARG A 24 -13.65 4.25 -27.79
CA ARG A 24 -15.10 4.18 -27.65
C ARG A 24 -15.74 3.47 -28.85
N ALA A 25 -15.35 3.84 -30.07
CA ALA A 25 -15.84 3.22 -31.29
C ALA A 25 -15.50 1.73 -31.37
N GLN A 26 -14.27 1.34 -31.00
CA GLN A 26 -13.86 -0.06 -30.93
C GLN A 26 -14.74 -0.86 -29.95
N LEU A 27 -15.02 -0.31 -28.76
CA LEU A 27 -15.89 -0.95 -27.76
C LEU A 27 -17.34 -1.07 -28.25
N GLU A 28 -17.84 -0.10 -29.02
CA GLU A 28 -19.19 -0.15 -29.62
C GLU A 28 -19.30 -1.28 -30.65
N VAL A 29 -18.29 -1.44 -31.51
CA VAL A 29 -18.23 -2.55 -32.47
C VAL A 29 -18.16 -3.90 -31.74
N LEU A 30 -17.30 -4.02 -30.72
CA LEU A 30 -17.20 -5.25 -29.93
C LEU A 30 -18.52 -5.60 -29.22
N ALA A 31 -19.18 -4.60 -28.63
CA ALA A 31 -20.47 -4.78 -27.99
C ALA A 31 -21.54 -5.28 -28.98
N GLN A 32 -21.56 -4.73 -30.21
CA GLN A 32 -22.46 -5.19 -31.26
C GLN A 32 -22.18 -6.63 -31.67
N LEU A 33 -20.91 -6.99 -31.89
CA LEU A 33 -20.51 -8.35 -32.28
C LEU A 33 -20.84 -9.39 -31.20
N ASN A 34 -20.67 -9.02 -29.94
CA ASN A 34 -20.91 -9.89 -28.79
C ASN A 34 -22.37 -9.88 -28.30
N GLN A 35 -23.25 -9.08 -28.92
CA GLN A 35 -24.65 -8.88 -28.51
C GLN A 35 -24.77 -8.44 -27.05
N ARG A 36 -23.92 -7.50 -26.63
CA ARG A 36 -23.84 -6.96 -25.27
C ARG A 36 -23.95 -5.45 -25.26
N SER A 37 -24.14 -4.88 -24.08
CA SER A 37 -24.04 -3.43 -23.90
C SER A 37 -22.57 -2.98 -23.88
N VAL A 38 -22.32 -1.75 -24.33
CA VAL A 38 -20.97 -1.15 -24.26
C VAL A 38 -20.47 -1.05 -22.83
N THR A 39 -21.38 -0.87 -21.87
CA THR A 39 -21.07 -0.85 -20.43
C THR A 39 -20.55 -2.20 -19.94
N GLU A 40 -21.18 -3.30 -20.36
CA GLU A 40 -20.71 -4.65 -20.02
C GLU A 40 -19.39 -4.97 -20.69
N GLU A 41 -19.21 -4.63 -21.97
CA GLU A 41 -17.95 -4.86 -22.67
C GLU A 41 -16.81 -4.08 -22.03
N THR A 42 -17.07 -2.83 -21.60
CA THR A 42 -16.11 -2.01 -20.85
C THR A 42 -15.72 -2.67 -19.53
N ARG A 43 -16.69 -3.23 -18.80
CA ARG A 43 -16.42 -3.96 -17.56
C ARG A 43 -15.53 -5.17 -17.81
N ILE A 44 -15.87 -6.00 -18.80
CA ILE A 44 -15.12 -7.21 -19.14
C ILE A 44 -13.69 -6.85 -19.56
N ALA A 45 -13.51 -5.80 -20.36
CA ALA A 45 -12.20 -5.32 -20.77
C ALA A 45 -11.32 -4.93 -19.55
N LEU A 46 -11.90 -4.26 -18.56
CA LEU A 46 -11.21 -3.89 -17.32
C LEU A 46 -10.87 -5.11 -16.47
N GLU A 47 -11.79 -6.05 -16.30
CA GLU A 47 -11.57 -7.30 -15.56
C GLU A 47 -10.47 -8.14 -16.20
N TYR A 48 -10.51 -8.27 -17.53
CA TYR A 48 -9.49 -8.95 -18.30
C TYR A 48 -8.13 -8.26 -18.19
N TRP A 49 -8.08 -6.93 -18.24
CA TRP A 49 -6.82 -6.19 -18.06
C TRP A 49 -6.21 -6.44 -16.68
N VAL A 50 -7.02 -6.45 -15.63
CA VAL A 50 -6.56 -6.76 -14.27
C VAL A 50 -5.98 -8.17 -14.20
N GLU A 51 -6.67 -9.15 -14.76
CA GLU A 51 -6.21 -10.55 -14.73
C GLU A 51 -4.92 -10.75 -15.54
N LYS A 52 -4.85 -10.14 -16.72
CA LYS A 52 -3.64 -10.09 -17.54
C LYS A 52 -2.48 -9.43 -16.78
N SER A 53 -2.73 -8.32 -16.10
CA SER A 53 -1.72 -7.58 -15.34
C SER A 53 -1.16 -8.39 -14.18
N LYS A 54 -1.98 -9.21 -13.49
CA LYS A 54 -1.48 -10.09 -12.42
C LYS A 54 -0.47 -11.12 -12.91
N SER A 55 -0.61 -11.55 -14.16
CA SER A 55 0.27 -12.53 -14.79
C SER A 55 1.57 -11.91 -15.33
N ASP A 56 1.65 -10.58 -15.40
CA ASP A 56 2.85 -9.88 -15.88
C ASP A 56 3.96 -9.91 -14.81
N PRO A 57 5.14 -10.50 -15.12
CA PRO A 57 6.25 -10.58 -14.17
C PRO A 57 6.76 -9.20 -13.71
N ALA A 58 6.68 -8.16 -14.56
CA ALA A 58 7.09 -6.81 -14.20
C ALA A 58 6.10 -6.17 -13.21
N VAL A 59 4.81 -6.46 -13.34
CA VAL A 59 3.79 -6.02 -12.36
C VAL A 59 4.01 -6.74 -11.02
N ARG A 60 4.29 -8.04 -11.04
CA ARG A 60 4.59 -8.81 -9.84
C ARG A 60 5.81 -8.28 -9.08
N GLN A 61 6.90 -8.00 -9.79
CA GLN A 61 8.11 -7.42 -9.18
C GLN A 61 7.82 -6.07 -8.50
N ARG A 62 7.07 -5.19 -9.18
CA ARG A 62 6.67 -3.90 -8.59
C ARG A 62 5.75 -4.09 -7.39
N ALA A 63 4.83 -5.05 -7.44
CA ALA A 63 3.96 -5.38 -6.32
C ALA A 63 4.75 -5.86 -5.08
N GLU A 64 5.77 -6.69 -5.28
CA GLU A 64 6.67 -7.13 -4.20
C GLU A 64 7.46 -5.96 -3.60
N GLN A 65 7.95 -5.04 -4.43
CA GLN A 65 8.63 -3.83 -3.97
C GLN A 65 7.70 -2.94 -3.12
N VAL A 66 6.49 -2.66 -3.61
CA VAL A 66 5.48 -1.89 -2.87
C VAL A 66 5.13 -2.56 -1.55
N ARG A 67 5.01 -3.89 -1.54
CA ARG A 67 4.77 -4.66 -0.30
C ARG A 67 5.91 -4.48 0.71
N ALA A 68 7.16 -4.55 0.26
CA ALA A 68 8.32 -4.38 1.13
C ALA A 68 8.39 -2.95 1.72
N GLU A 69 8.04 -1.95 0.94
CA GLU A 69 7.96 -0.55 1.40
C GLU A 69 6.88 -0.35 2.46
N ILE A 70 5.67 -0.88 2.23
CA ILE A 70 4.57 -0.83 3.20
C ILE A 70 4.98 -1.49 4.52
N GLU A 71 5.64 -2.65 4.47
CA GLU A 71 6.04 -3.36 5.69
C GLU A 71 7.07 -2.54 6.49
N ARG A 72 8.07 -1.97 5.81
CA ARG A 72 9.08 -1.11 6.44
C ARG A 72 8.44 0.13 7.09
N GLU A 73 7.52 0.77 6.40
CA GLU A 73 6.79 1.92 6.94
C GLU A 73 5.89 1.54 8.11
N ALA A 74 5.20 0.39 8.02
CA ALA A 74 4.34 -0.11 9.06
C ALA A 74 5.14 -0.46 10.33
N GLU A 75 6.29 -1.12 10.18
CA GLU A 75 7.20 -1.41 11.30
C GLU A 75 7.71 -0.13 11.95
N THR A 76 8.14 0.85 11.15
CA THR A 76 8.59 2.16 11.67
C THR A 76 7.49 2.86 12.46
N LYS A 77 6.26 2.88 11.93
CA LYS A 77 5.10 3.49 12.59
C LYS A 77 4.72 2.73 13.86
N ARG A 78 4.75 1.39 13.84
CA ARG A 78 4.49 0.56 15.02
C ARG A 78 5.52 0.81 16.12
N ASN A 79 6.81 0.83 15.79
CA ASN A 79 7.87 1.09 16.75
C ASN A 79 7.74 2.48 17.38
N ALA A 80 7.41 3.51 16.60
CA ALA A 80 7.16 4.85 17.12
C ALA A 80 5.95 4.88 18.07
N ILE A 81 4.87 4.15 17.75
CA ILE A 81 3.70 4.04 18.62
C ILE A 81 4.04 3.31 19.92
N LEU A 82 4.81 2.21 19.86
CA LEU A 82 5.26 1.48 21.06
C LEU A 82 6.12 2.37 21.98
N ALA A 83 7.00 3.19 21.41
CA ALA A 83 7.79 4.15 22.17
C ALA A 83 6.91 5.24 22.84
N VAL A 84 5.86 5.70 22.17
CA VAL A 84 4.90 6.66 22.74
C VAL A 84 4.04 6.03 23.84
N LEU A 85 3.63 4.78 23.68
CA LEU A 85 2.82 4.05 24.64
C LEU A 85 3.64 3.57 25.86
N GLY A 86 4.96 3.77 25.87
CA GLY A 86 5.83 3.41 26.98
C GLY A 86 6.03 1.89 27.15
N THR A 87 5.80 1.10 26.11
CA THR A 87 5.98 -0.36 26.13
C THR A 87 7.43 -0.81 25.88
N ASP A 88 8.41 0.09 26.03
CA ASP A 88 9.85 -0.19 25.92
C ASP A 88 10.45 -0.85 27.17
N ASP A 89 9.67 -1.12 28.22
CA ASP A 89 10.15 -1.77 29.44
C ASP A 89 9.51 -3.15 29.61
N VAL A 90 10.08 -4.17 28.95
CA VAL A 90 10.23 -5.55 29.47
C VAL A 90 11.21 -6.40 28.63
N ASN A 91 12.38 -5.88 28.23
CA ASN A 91 13.62 -6.66 28.35
C ASN A 91 14.86 -5.79 28.09
N GLY A 92 15.69 -5.69 29.12
CA GLY A 92 16.72 -4.66 29.24
C GLY A 92 17.86 -4.77 28.24
N VAL A 93 18.33 -3.60 27.81
CA VAL A 93 19.73 -3.23 28.00
C VAL A 93 19.75 -1.76 28.38
N SER A 94 20.11 -1.53 29.65
CA SER A 94 20.58 -0.24 30.14
C SER A 94 21.80 0.16 29.31
N SER A 95 21.62 0.98 28.27
CA SER A 95 22.74 1.73 27.69
C SER A 95 22.93 2.98 28.52
N THR A 96 23.68 2.76 29.61
CA THR A 96 24.34 3.75 30.43
C THR A 96 24.99 4.81 29.53
N ILE A 97 24.38 6.00 29.46
CA ILE A 97 25.05 7.20 28.96
C ILE A 97 26.14 7.53 29.97
N LYS A 98 27.40 7.21 29.64
CA LYS A 98 28.55 7.66 30.43
C LYS A 98 28.69 9.18 30.24
N PRO A 99 28.60 10.00 31.30
CA PRO A 99 28.85 11.44 31.17
C PRO A 99 30.34 11.65 30.89
N VAL A 100 30.68 12.22 29.73
CA VAL A 100 32.02 12.76 29.46
C VAL A 100 32.24 13.94 30.39
N THR A 101 32.96 13.71 31.48
CA THR A 101 33.44 14.77 32.38
C THR A 101 34.60 15.47 31.69
N ARG A 102 34.36 16.68 31.17
CA ARG A 102 35.40 17.55 30.61
C ARG A 102 36.15 18.20 31.78
N ALA A 103 37.33 17.67 32.11
CA ALA A 103 38.19 18.22 33.16
C ALA A 103 38.74 19.61 32.77
N PRO A 104 38.84 20.58 33.70
CA PRO A 104 39.44 21.88 33.44
C PRO A 104 40.96 21.81 33.62
N LYS A 105 41.73 22.30 32.64
CA LYS A 105 43.13 22.69 32.88
C LYS A 105 43.18 24.20 33.04
N GLN A 106 43.29 24.64 34.28
CA GLN A 106 43.75 25.97 34.64
C GLN A 106 45.28 26.05 34.56
N ALA A 107 45.74 27.31 34.52
CA ALA A 107 47.07 27.82 34.89
C ALA A 107 48.18 27.69 33.82
N THR A 108 49.11 28.63 33.65
CA THR A 108 49.31 30.02 34.09
C THR A 108 50.65 30.49 33.47
N THR A 109 50.97 31.78 33.59
CA THR A 109 52.31 32.40 33.54
C THR A 109 52.76 33.15 32.28
N ALA A 110 52.92 34.46 32.52
CA ALA A 110 53.90 35.47 32.08
C ALA A 110 54.06 35.79 30.58
#